data_AF-A0A4Q3USS7-F1
#
_entry.id   AF-A0A4Q3USS7-F1
#
_cell.length_a   1.000
_cell.length_b   1.000
_cell.length_c   1.000
_cell.angle_alpha   90.00
_cell.angle_beta   90.00
_cell.angle_gamma   90.00
#
_symmetry.space_group_name_H-M   'P 1'
#
loop_
_entity.id
_entity.type
_entity.pdbx_description
1 polymer ?
#
loop_
_entity_poly.entity_id
_entity_poly.type
_entity_poly.pdbx_seq_one_letter_code
_entity_poly.pdbx_strand_id
1 'polypeptide(L)'
;MQNEINSITQQLFHRELNDVSEGDLQEFVFKYPYAAPARFLLAKKKFDNDPAQVSDDIITAGLYFSNPLWLNKQLTHSEPVETVEVAPVPEPEAKAEEPASDIVFQSYHTIDYFASQGIRLQQADFTKDKLGQQLKSFTEWLKSMKKLPNA
;
A
#
# COMPACT_ATOMS: atom_id res chain seq x y z
N MET A 1 -2.91 -1.10 -21.25
CA MET A 1 -2.37 0.08 -20.53
C MET A 1 -1.24 0.78 -21.28
N GLN A 2 -0.42 0.10 -22.08
CA GLN A 2 0.61 0.75 -22.92
C GLN A 2 0.08 1.97 -23.70
N ASN A 3 -1.12 1.86 -24.29
CA ASN A 3 -1.74 2.96 -25.04
C ASN A 3 -2.01 4.22 -24.19
N GLU A 4 -2.37 4.05 -22.91
CA GLU A 4 -2.60 5.17 -22.00
C GLU A 4 -1.28 5.84 -21.62
N ILE A 5 -0.24 5.04 -21.38
CA ILE A 5 1.11 5.52 -21.10
C ILE A 5 1.61 6.36 -22.27
N ASN A 6 1.44 5.87 -23.50
CA ASN A 6 1.81 6.59 -24.71
C ASN A 6 0.98 7.87 -24.90
N SER A 7 -0.32 7.84 -24.59
CA SER A 7 -1.16 9.04 -24.63
C SER A 7 -0.65 10.12 -23.67
N ILE A 8 -0.30 9.72 -22.43
CA ILE A 8 0.26 10.63 -21.41
C ILE A 8 1.61 11.17 -21.85
N THR A 9 2.51 10.33 -22.38
CA THR A 9 3.83 10.79 -22.84
C THR A 9 3.71 11.74 -24.01
N GLN A 10 2.78 11.48 -24.95
CA GLN A 10 2.51 12.37 -26.06
C GLN A 10 1.95 13.72 -25.59
N GLN A 11 1.06 13.74 -24.60
CA GLN A 11 0.53 15.00 -24.09
C GLN A 11 1.56 15.82 -23.31
N LEU A 12 2.49 15.18 -22.60
CA LEU A 12 3.50 15.86 -21.77
C LEU A 12 4.76 16.25 -22.55
N PHE A 13 5.23 15.37 -23.43
CA PHE A 13 6.54 15.49 -24.09
C PHE A 13 6.45 15.52 -25.61
N HIS A 14 5.25 15.32 -26.19
CA HIS A 14 5.04 15.22 -27.65
C HIS A 14 5.91 14.12 -28.30
N ARG A 15 6.20 13.07 -27.53
CA ARG A 15 7.07 11.93 -27.88
C ARG A 15 6.55 10.65 -27.24
N GLU A 16 7.00 9.51 -27.73
CA GLU A 16 6.75 8.22 -27.10
C GLU A 16 7.73 7.94 -25.96
N LEU A 17 7.37 7.04 -25.04
CA LEU A 17 8.19 6.71 -23.87
C LEU A 17 9.62 6.29 -24.24
N ASN A 18 9.78 5.58 -25.36
CA ASN A 18 11.06 5.08 -25.84
C ASN A 18 12.01 6.21 -26.28
N ASP A 19 11.46 7.32 -26.79
CA ASP A 19 12.23 8.44 -27.35
C ASP A 19 12.59 9.51 -26.30
N VAL A 20 11.87 9.55 -25.17
CA VAL A 20 12.12 10.53 -24.10
C VAL A 20 13.32 10.08 -23.28
N SER A 21 14.35 10.90 -23.10
CA SER A 21 15.53 10.53 -22.31
C SER A 21 15.25 10.50 -20.80
N GLU A 22 16.05 9.76 -20.02
CA GLU A 22 15.91 9.78 -18.55
C GLU A 22 16.22 11.15 -17.95
N GLY A 23 17.19 11.87 -18.52
CA GLY A 23 17.54 13.22 -18.10
C GLY A 23 16.39 14.20 -18.28
N ASP A 24 15.67 14.13 -19.41
CA ASP A 24 14.51 14.99 -19.68
C ASP A 24 13.39 14.73 -18.67
N LEU A 25 13.16 13.45 -18.29
CA LEU A 25 12.17 13.10 -17.27
C LEU A 25 12.57 13.60 -15.88
N GLN A 26 13.85 13.50 -15.53
CA GLN A 26 14.36 14.02 -14.25
C GLN A 26 14.22 15.54 -14.18
N GLU A 27 14.59 16.25 -15.25
CA GLU A 27 14.43 17.71 -15.34
C GLU A 27 12.94 18.09 -15.23
N PHE A 28 12.06 17.36 -15.90
CA PHE A 28 10.62 17.62 -15.82
C PHE A 28 10.06 17.38 -14.42
N VAL A 29 10.44 16.30 -13.74
CA VAL A 29 10.02 16.01 -12.37
C VAL A 29 10.55 17.07 -11.40
N PHE A 30 11.78 17.55 -11.60
CA PHE A 30 12.34 18.64 -10.83
C PHE A 30 11.55 19.94 -11.02
N LYS A 31 11.15 20.24 -12.27
CA LYS A 31 10.34 21.42 -12.60
C LYS A 31 8.90 21.32 -12.09
N TYR A 32 8.32 20.13 -12.07
CA TYR A 32 6.95 19.87 -11.64
C TYR A 32 6.88 18.78 -10.54
N PRO A 33 7.25 19.10 -9.29
CA PRO A 33 7.32 18.13 -8.19
C PRO A 33 5.98 17.59 -7.71
N TYR A 34 4.85 17.94 -8.32
CA TYR A 34 3.54 17.38 -7.97
C TYR A 34 2.93 16.57 -9.12
N ALA A 35 3.65 16.43 -10.24
CA ALA A 35 3.20 15.65 -11.38
C ALA A 35 3.39 14.14 -11.13
N ALA A 36 2.39 13.50 -10.52
CA ALA A 36 2.37 12.04 -10.32
C ALA A 36 2.59 11.24 -11.61
N PRO A 37 1.99 11.60 -12.77
CA PRO A 37 2.24 10.87 -14.01
C PRO A 37 3.70 10.93 -14.46
N ALA A 38 4.38 12.07 -14.30
CA ALA A 38 5.78 12.19 -14.70
C ALA A 38 6.71 11.33 -13.83
N ARG A 39 6.45 11.27 -12.52
CA ARG A 39 7.18 10.36 -11.62
C ARG A 39 6.96 8.90 -11.97
N PHE A 40 5.74 8.54 -12.35
CA PHE A 40 5.44 7.20 -12.82
C PHE A 40 6.21 6.86 -14.09
N LEU A 41 6.27 7.76 -15.08
CA LEU A 41 7.05 7.54 -16.30
C LEU A 41 8.54 7.36 -16.01
N LEU A 42 9.10 8.17 -15.09
CA LEU A 42 10.49 8.04 -14.64
C LEU A 42 10.74 6.70 -13.95
N ALA A 43 9.86 6.32 -13.02
CA ALA A 43 9.93 5.05 -12.31
C ALA A 43 9.82 3.85 -13.27
N LYS A 44 8.90 3.93 -14.24
CA LYS A 44 8.73 2.92 -15.29
C LYS A 44 10.01 2.77 -16.12
N LYS A 45 10.59 3.88 -16.56
CA LYS A 45 11.80 3.85 -17.37
C LYS A 45 12.98 3.24 -16.61
N LYS A 46 13.15 3.59 -15.33
CA LYS A 46 14.18 2.99 -14.47
C LYS A 46 13.95 1.50 -14.22
N PHE A 47 12.70 1.11 -14.03
CA PHE A 47 12.31 -0.30 -13.85
C PHE A 47 12.54 -1.14 -15.12
N ASP A 48 12.25 -0.58 -16.30
CA ASP A 48 12.49 -1.26 -17.58
C ASP A 48 14.00 -1.47 -17.85
N ASN A 49 14.87 -0.56 -17.37
CA ASN A 49 16.33 -0.71 -17.46
C ASN A 49 16.90 -1.74 -16.46
N ASP A 50 16.44 -1.70 -15.21
CA ASP A 50 16.86 -2.64 -14.15
C ASP A 50 15.66 -3.00 -13.25
N PRO A 51 15.00 -4.15 -13.51
CA PRO A 51 13.84 -4.58 -12.71
C PRO A 51 14.23 -5.12 -11.33
N ALA A 52 15.50 -5.46 -11.09
CA ALA A 52 15.98 -5.99 -9.81
C ALA A 52 16.32 -4.87 -8.82
N GLN A 53 16.72 -3.70 -9.32
CA GLN A 53 17.05 -2.55 -8.47
C GLN A 53 15.81 -1.69 -8.18
N VAL A 54 15.35 -1.71 -6.92
CA VAL A 54 14.36 -0.74 -6.44
C VAL A 54 15.05 0.61 -6.28
N SER A 55 14.84 1.50 -7.25
CA SER A 55 15.34 2.88 -7.18
C SER A 55 14.48 3.75 -6.26
N ASP A 56 15.08 4.78 -5.67
CA ASP A 56 14.40 5.78 -4.85
C ASP A 56 13.24 6.45 -5.59
N ASP A 57 13.31 6.54 -6.92
CA ASP A 57 12.25 7.10 -7.76
C ASP A 57 10.99 6.23 -7.79
N ILE A 58 11.13 4.90 -7.71
CA ILE A 58 9.99 3.97 -7.62
C ILE A 58 9.29 4.15 -6.28
N ILE A 59 10.06 4.23 -5.19
CA ILE A 59 9.55 4.46 -3.84
C ILE A 59 8.84 5.82 -3.78
N THR A 60 9.51 6.84 -4.30
CA THR A 60 8.99 8.21 -4.35
C THR A 60 7.71 8.26 -5.17
N ALA A 61 7.65 7.63 -6.35
CA ALA A 61 6.43 7.55 -7.13
C ALA A 61 5.29 6.91 -6.32
N GLY A 62 5.57 5.86 -5.54
CA GLY A 62 4.61 5.21 -4.65
C GLY A 62 3.92 6.15 -3.66
N LEU A 63 4.61 7.21 -3.20
CA LEU A 63 4.03 8.22 -2.30
C LEU A 63 2.98 9.11 -2.98
N TYR A 64 2.99 9.20 -4.31
CA TYR A 64 2.04 10.01 -5.09
C TYR A 64 0.82 9.23 -5.56
N PHE A 65 0.77 7.92 -5.32
CA PHE A 65 -0.37 7.07 -5.63
C PHE A 65 -1.09 6.62 -4.36
N SER A 66 -2.42 6.55 -4.42
CA SER A 66 -3.22 6.08 -3.28
C SER A 66 -2.95 4.62 -2.92
N ASN A 67 -2.49 3.81 -3.88
CA ASN A 67 -2.21 2.40 -3.69
C ASN A 67 -0.82 2.04 -4.25
N PRO A 68 0.19 1.73 -3.39
CA PRO A 68 1.53 1.38 -3.84
C PRO A 68 1.59 0.00 -4.52
N LEU A 69 0.70 -0.92 -4.16
CA LEU A 69 0.61 -2.23 -4.83
C LEU A 69 0.10 -2.09 -6.26
N TRP A 70 -0.81 -1.14 -6.49
CA TRP A 70 -1.26 -0.83 -7.84
C TRP A 70 -0.12 -0.30 -8.69
N LEU A 71 0.71 0.61 -8.16
CA LEU A 71 1.92 1.08 -8.86
C LEU A 71 2.83 -0.09 -9.24
N ASN A 72 3.15 -0.98 -8.28
CA ASN A 72 3.99 -2.15 -8.54
C ASN A 72 3.37 -3.04 -9.64
N LYS A 73 2.06 -3.28 -9.58
CA LYS A 73 1.33 -3.99 -10.63
C LYS A 73 1.51 -3.32 -12.00
N GLN A 74 1.46 -2.00 -12.08
CA GLN A 74 1.66 -1.26 -13.34
C GLN A 74 3.08 -1.30 -13.88
N LEU A 75 4.07 -1.33 -13.00
CA LEU A 75 5.47 -1.49 -13.42
C LEU A 75 5.72 -2.91 -13.97
N THR A 76 5.11 -3.91 -13.34
CA THR A 76 5.31 -5.33 -13.68
C THR A 76 4.56 -5.79 -14.95
N HIS A 77 3.45 -5.14 -15.32
CA HIS A 77 2.56 -5.59 -16.41
C HIS A 77 2.94 -5.09 -17.83
N SER A 78 4.24 -4.96 -18.17
CA SER A 78 4.66 -4.52 -19.51
C SER A 78 4.73 -5.62 -20.58
N GLU A 79 4.55 -6.89 -20.23
CA GLU A 79 4.39 -8.01 -21.17
C GLU A 79 3.26 -8.94 -20.67
N PRO A 80 2.51 -9.63 -21.56
CA PRO A 80 1.54 -10.64 -21.15
C PRO A 80 2.34 -11.84 -20.66
N VAL A 81 2.69 -11.83 -19.37
CA VAL A 81 3.02 -13.08 -18.69
C VAL A 81 1.73 -13.89 -18.76
N GLU A 82 1.74 -14.94 -19.58
CA GLU A 82 0.79 -16.03 -19.51
C GLU A 82 0.46 -16.24 -18.04
N THR A 83 -0.83 -16.34 -17.74
CA THR A 83 -1.32 -17.00 -16.54
C THR A 83 -0.32 -18.07 -16.16
N VAL A 84 0.37 -17.90 -15.03
CA VAL A 84 1.04 -19.01 -14.39
C VAL A 84 -0.09 -19.98 -14.10
N GLU A 85 -0.32 -20.90 -15.03
CA GLU A 85 -0.92 -22.17 -14.73
C GLU A 85 -0.12 -22.68 -13.56
N VAL A 86 -0.79 -22.78 -12.42
CA VAL A 86 -0.30 -23.55 -11.29
C VAL A 86 -0.12 -24.96 -11.84
N ALA A 87 1.09 -25.28 -12.31
CA ALA A 87 1.49 -26.65 -12.54
C ALA A 87 1.21 -27.38 -11.21
N PRO A 88 0.46 -28.49 -11.24
CA PRO A 88 0.18 -29.25 -10.04
C PRO A 88 1.53 -29.67 -9.47
N VAL A 89 1.82 -29.21 -8.26
CA VAL A 89 2.96 -29.65 -7.47
C VAL A 89 2.92 -31.19 -7.46
N PRO A 90 3.98 -31.89 -7.90
CA PRO A 90 4.00 -33.33 -7.84
C PRO A 90 3.85 -33.76 -6.39
N GLU A 91 2.78 -34.51 -6.15
CA GLU A 91 2.43 -35.18 -4.91
C GLU A 91 3.60 -36.07 -4.47
N PRO A 92 4.27 -35.77 -3.34
CA PRO A 92 5.11 -36.77 -2.71
C PRO A 92 4.19 -37.72 -1.95
N GLU A 93 3.93 -38.89 -2.54
CA GLU A 93 3.47 -40.06 -1.80
C GLU A 93 4.49 -40.40 -0.71
N ALA A 94 4.20 -39.99 0.53
CA ALA A 94 4.89 -40.51 1.70
C ALA A 94 3.93 -40.53 2.90
N LYS A 95 3.32 -41.72 3.07
CA LYS A 95 2.88 -42.36 4.32
C LYS A 95 2.27 -41.49 5.42
N ALA A 96 1.00 -41.81 5.69
CA ALA A 96 0.27 -41.53 6.90
C ALA A 96 1.09 -41.79 8.17
N GLU A 97 1.17 -40.78 9.02
CA GLU A 97 1.20 -40.85 10.49
C GLU A 97 0.65 -39.52 11.01
N GLU A 98 -0.58 -39.52 11.52
CA GLU A 98 -1.03 -38.44 12.41
C GLU A 98 -0.18 -38.50 13.68
N PRO A 99 0.32 -37.35 14.13
CA PRO A 99 -0.13 -36.92 15.44
C PRO A 99 -0.66 -35.50 15.38
N ALA A 100 -1.80 -35.30 16.04
CA ALA A 100 -2.42 -34.02 16.34
C ALA A 100 -1.36 -32.95 16.68
N SER A 101 -1.09 -32.06 15.73
CA SER A 101 -0.44 -30.79 16.02
C SER A 101 -1.54 -29.76 16.03
N ASP A 102 -2.00 -29.45 17.25
CA ASP A 102 -2.80 -28.27 17.51
C ASP A 102 -2.21 -27.10 16.71
N ILE A 103 -3.04 -26.43 15.93
CA ILE A 103 -2.67 -25.20 15.23
C ILE A 103 -2.32 -24.19 16.33
N VAL A 104 -1.04 -24.10 16.70
CA VAL A 104 -0.57 -23.12 17.68
C VAL A 104 -0.63 -21.76 17.00
N PHE A 105 -1.69 -21.03 17.29
CA PHE A 105 -1.89 -19.66 16.84
C PHE A 105 -0.86 -18.75 17.53
N GLN A 106 0.31 -18.58 16.92
CA GLN A 106 1.26 -17.57 17.36
C GLN A 106 0.84 -16.24 16.73
N SER A 107 0.50 -15.26 17.58
CA SER A 107 0.22 -13.90 17.11
C SER A 107 1.52 -13.33 16.52
N TYR A 108 1.61 -13.30 15.20
CA TYR A 108 2.65 -12.53 14.54
C TYR A 108 2.38 -11.05 14.86
N HIS A 109 3.37 -10.41 15.49
CA HIS A 109 3.39 -9.03 15.97
C HIS A 109 2.62 -8.79 17.29
N THR A 110 3.33 -8.89 18.42
CA THR A 110 2.85 -8.39 19.73
C THR A 110 3.24 -6.94 19.99
N ILE A 111 4.00 -6.33 19.07
CA ILE A 111 4.52 -4.98 19.22
C ILE A 111 3.85 -4.10 18.16
N ASP A 112 2.70 -3.51 18.53
CA ASP A 112 2.13 -2.42 17.76
C ASP A 112 3.14 -1.27 17.66
N TYR A 113 3.15 -0.54 16.54
CA TYR A 113 4.00 0.64 16.30
C TYR A 113 4.01 1.62 17.48
N PHE A 114 2.89 1.75 18.19
CA PHE A 114 2.78 2.57 19.40
C PHE A 114 3.68 2.09 20.55
N ALA A 115 3.80 0.77 20.75
CA ALA A 115 4.63 0.19 21.79
C ALA A 115 6.13 0.33 21.49
N SER A 116 6.54 0.26 20.23
CA SER A 116 7.94 0.49 19.82
C SER A 116 8.35 1.97 19.96
N GLN A 117 7.42 2.89 19.75
CA GLN A 117 7.61 4.33 19.98
C GLN A 117 7.47 4.73 21.47
N GLY A 118 7.26 3.76 22.37
CA GLY A 118 7.14 4.00 23.82
C GLY A 118 5.85 4.68 24.26
N ILE A 119 4.87 4.83 23.36
CA ILE A 119 3.57 5.44 23.64
C ILE A 119 2.71 4.40 24.38
N ARG A 120 2.73 4.47 25.71
CA ARG A 120 1.90 3.63 26.58
C ARG A 120 0.67 4.41 27.00
N LEU A 121 -0.49 3.96 26.57
CA LEU A 121 -1.78 4.54 26.96
C LEU A 121 -2.06 4.17 28.43
N GLN A 122 -1.90 5.11 29.36
CA GLN A 122 -2.22 4.86 30.77
C GLN A 122 -3.72 5.12 30.99
N GLN A 123 -4.38 4.33 31.84
CA GLN A 123 -5.81 4.51 32.12
C GLN A 123 -6.13 5.90 32.69
N ALA A 124 -5.15 6.54 33.31
CA ALA A 124 -5.23 7.92 33.80
C ALA A 124 -5.41 8.96 32.66
N ASP A 125 -4.84 8.71 31.47
CA ASP A 125 -4.86 9.65 30.34
C ASP A 125 -6.27 9.81 29.76
N PHE A 126 -7.08 8.75 29.79
CA PHE A 126 -8.48 8.76 29.34
C PHE A 126 -9.40 9.66 30.18
N THR A 127 -8.97 10.08 31.36
CA THR A 127 -9.80 10.92 32.24
C THR A 127 -9.61 12.42 31.96
N LYS A 128 -8.53 12.79 31.27
CA LYS A 128 -8.15 14.19 31.03
C LYS A 128 -8.47 14.69 29.62
N ASP A 129 -8.74 13.78 28.67
CA ASP A 129 -9.08 14.16 27.31
C ASP A 129 -10.51 14.74 27.21
N LYS A 130 -10.60 15.94 26.62
CA LYS A 130 -11.85 16.68 26.39
C LYS A 130 -12.82 15.87 25.53
N LEU A 131 -12.31 15.17 24.51
CA LEU A 131 -13.14 14.35 23.63
C LEU A 131 -13.75 13.16 24.39
N GLY A 132 -12.95 12.52 25.25
CA GLY A 132 -13.41 11.42 26.09
C GLY A 132 -14.50 11.83 27.07
N GLN A 133 -14.40 13.03 27.66
CA GLN A 133 -15.46 13.59 28.52
C GLN A 133 -16.75 13.85 27.73
N GLN A 134 -16.64 14.38 26.51
CA GLN A 134 -17.80 14.59 25.64
C GLN A 134 -18.47 13.28 25.26
N LEU A 135 -17.72 12.26 24.83
CA LEU A 135 -18.29 10.94 24.52
C LEU A 135 -18.98 10.31 25.74
N LYS A 136 -18.39 10.40 26.94
CA LYS A 136 -18.99 9.85 28.17
C LYS A 136 -20.32 10.54 28.48
N SER A 137 -20.36 11.87 28.45
CA SER A 137 -21.60 12.64 28.69
C SER A 137 -22.69 12.32 27.65
N PHE A 138 -22.30 12.14 26.39
CA PHE A 138 -23.23 11.80 25.32
C PHE A 138 -23.76 10.38 25.46
N THR A 139 -22.91 9.41 25.82
CA THR A 139 -23.34 8.03 26.03
C THR A 139 -24.23 7.89 27.27
N GLU A 140 -23.94 8.65 28.34
CA GLU A 140 -24.80 8.73 29.51
C GLU A 140 -26.17 9.34 29.17
N TRP A 141 -26.18 10.41 28.37
CA TRP A 141 -27.41 11.02 27.88
C TRP A 141 -28.24 10.07 26.99
N LEU A 142 -27.60 9.31 26.11
CA LEU A 142 -28.30 8.27 25.33
C LEU A 142 -28.85 7.15 26.22
N LYS A 143 -28.13 6.76 27.27
CA LYS A 143 -28.61 5.77 28.25
C LYS A 143 -29.79 6.30 29.07
N SER A 144 -29.80 7.57 29.45
CA SER A 144 -30.94 8.18 30.14
C SER A 144 -32.16 8.29 29.21
N MET A 145 -31.93 8.65 27.94
CA MET A 145 -32.98 8.71 26.92
C MET A 145 -33.61 7.34 26.64
N LYS A 146 -32.81 6.27 26.62
CA LYS A 146 -33.31 4.91 26.38
C LYS A 146 -34.07 4.32 27.58
N LYS A 147 -33.85 4.85 28.78
CA LYS A 147 -34.63 4.50 29.99
C LYS A 147 -35.89 5.37 30.08
N LEU A 148 -36.77 5.27 29.09
CA LEU A 148 -38.17 5.63 29.33
C LEU A 148 -38.75 4.58 30.28
N PRO A 149 -39.47 4.96 31.35
CA PRO A 149 -40.22 3.99 32.12
C PRO A 149 -41.25 3.37 31.17
N ASN A 150 -41.16 2.07 30.93
CA ASN A 150 -42.27 1.33 30.34
C ASN A 150 -43.43 1.45 31.34
N ALA A 151 -44.39 2.34 31.02
CA ALA A 151 -45.69 2.39 31.65
C ALA A 151 -46.58 1.28 31.08
#